data_AF-A0A7R9A817-F1
#
_entry.id   AF-A0A7R9A817-F1
#
_cell.length_a   1.000
_cell.length_b   1.000
_cell.length_c   1.000
_cell.angle_alpha   90.00
_cell.angle_beta   90.00
_cell.angle_gamma   90.00
#
_symmetry.space_group_name_H-M   'P 1'
#
loop_
_entity.id
_entity.type
_entity.pdbx_description
1 polymer ?
#
loop_
_entity_poly.entity_id
_entity_poly.type
_entity_poly.pdbx_seq_one_letter_code
_entity_poly.pdbx_strand_id
1 'polypeptide(L)'
;SNLLKLRTLLLHKNSLTTLPPELIKLNNLSELSLRDNPLVVRFVHDMGYDPPSLLELSARAVKNHGTPYGKGDLPWTLFEYLNSAQKCVNPQCEGVYFDTRVEHIRFVDFCGKYRIPLLQYLCSPKCTSSPSGCNNMSAHASRLKKVLLG
;
A
#
# COMPACT_ATOMS: atom_id res chain seq x y z
N SER A 1 -5.87 -4.96 13.81
CA SER A 1 -5.54 -6.28 14.39
C SER A 1 -4.19 -6.74 13.88
N ASN A 2 -3.17 -6.86 14.73
CA ASN A 2 -1.83 -7.30 14.33
C ASN A 2 -1.67 -8.81 14.57
N LEU A 3 -1.62 -9.61 13.51
CA LEU A 3 -1.45 -11.07 13.57
C LEU A 3 0.02 -11.46 13.74
N LEU A 4 0.68 -10.96 14.78
CA LEU A 4 2.13 -11.12 14.98
C LEU A 4 2.56 -12.58 15.15
N LYS A 5 1.67 -13.48 15.57
CA LYS A 5 1.98 -14.91 15.77
C LYS A 5 1.63 -15.80 14.57
N LEU A 6 1.12 -15.23 13.48
CA LEU A 6 0.70 -16.00 12.32
C LEU A 6 1.93 -16.62 11.64
N ARG A 7 1.92 -17.96 11.50
CA ARG A 7 3.00 -18.74 10.86
C ARG A 7 2.65 -19.23 9.46
N THR A 8 1.37 -19.51 9.23
CA THR A 8 0.88 -20.05 7.96
C THR A 8 -0.33 -19.24 7.52
N LEU A 9 -0.32 -18.81 6.25
CA LEU A 9 -1.41 -18.09 5.61
C LEU A 9 -1.76 -18.81 4.29
N LEU A 10 -2.98 -19.34 4.24
CA LEU A 10 -3.49 -20.09 3.08
C LEU A 10 -4.56 -19.25 2.39
N LEU A 11 -4.26 -18.77 1.19
CA LEU A 11 -5.13 -17.93 0.36
C LEU A 11 -5.43 -18.58 -0.99
N HIS A 12 -5.18 -19.88 -1.13
CA HIS A 12 -5.36 -20.59 -2.39
C HIS A 12 -6.82 -20.56 -2.86
N LYS A 13 -7.05 -20.68 -4.18
CA LYS A 13 -8.39 -20.72 -4.81
C LYS A 13 -9.20 -19.46 -4.55
N ASN A 14 -8.58 -18.31 -4.76
CA ASN A 14 -9.25 -17.01 -4.67
C ASN A 14 -9.03 -16.22 -5.97
N SER A 15 -9.63 -15.04 -6.05
CA SER A 15 -9.47 -14.13 -7.19
C SER A 15 -8.46 -13.01 -6.90
N LEU A 16 -7.43 -13.29 -6.10
CA LEU A 16 -6.44 -12.28 -5.73
C LEU A 16 -5.54 -11.96 -6.92
N THR A 17 -5.51 -10.69 -7.31
CA THR A 17 -4.60 -10.16 -8.34
C THR A 17 -3.34 -9.55 -7.71
N THR A 18 -3.49 -8.93 -6.53
CA THR A 18 -2.42 -8.31 -5.75
C THR A 18 -2.61 -8.59 -4.26
N LEU A 19 -1.57 -8.38 -3.45
CA LEU A 19 -1.64 -8.49 -1.99
C LEU A 19 -1.38 -7.13 -1.31
N PRO A 20 -1.90 -6.91 -0.09
CA PRO A 20 -1.61 -5.69 0.66
C PRO A 20 -0.15 -5.65 1.15
N PRO A 21 0.48 -4.46 1.25
CA PRO A 21 1.86 -4.30 1.71
C PRO A 21 2.03 -4.66 3.18
N GLU A 22 0.94 -4.65 3.96
CA GLU A 22 0.89 -5.09 5.36
C GLU A 22 1.32 -6.55 5.52
N LEU A 23 1.27 -7.37 4.46
CA LEU A 23 1.79 -8.73 4.47
C LEU A 23 3.26 -8.78 4.93
N ILE A 24 4.04 -7.73 4.63
CA ILE A 24 5.45 -7.60 5.05
C ILE A 24 5.59 -7.52 6.58
N LYS A 25 4.58 -6.99 7.28
CA LYS A 25 4.56 -6.81 8.74
C LYS A 25 4.34 -8.14 9.49
N LEU A 26 3.92 -9.20 8.80
CA LEU A 26 3.73 -10.53 9.39
C LEU A 26 5.09 -11.23 9.58
N ASN A 27 5.84 -10.78 10.59
CA ASN A 27 7.23 -11.19 10.77
C ASN A 27 7.45 -12.68 11.07
N ASN A 28 6.45 -13.35 11.62
CA ASN A 28 6.52 -14.78 11.95
C ASN A 28 5.91 -15.68 10.87
N LEU A 29 5.42 -15.10 9.76
CA LEU A 29 4.88 -15.88 8.66
C LEU A 29 6.03 -16.66 8.01
N SER A 30 5.89 -17.98 7.96
CA SER A 30 6.85 -18.91 7.35
C SER A 30 6.31 -19.58 6.09
N GLU A 31 4.99 -19.70 5.98
CA GLU A 31 4.32 -20.38 4.88
C GLU A 31 3.19 -19.53 4.29
N LEU A 32 3.21 -19.36 2.97
CA LEU A 32 2.20 -18.62 2.21
C LEU A 32 1.75 -19.45 1.01
N SER A 33 0.46 -19.78 0.93
CA SER A 33 -0.12 -20.44 -0.23
C SER A 33 -1.00 -19.48 -1.03
N LEU A 34 -0.66 -19.27 -2.28
CA LEU A 34 -1.34 -18.38 -3.23
C LEU A 34 -1.74 -19.13 -4.51
N ARG A 35 -1.74 -20.47 -4.48
CA ARG A 35 -2.14 -21.33 -5.59
C ARG A 35 -3.53 -20.98 -6.10
N ASP A 36 -3.81 -21.23 -7.37
CA ASP A 36 -5.11 -20.96 -7.96
C ASP A 36 -5.60 -19.52 -7.71
N ASN A 37 -4.70 -18.53 -7.82
CA ASN A 37 -5.05 -17.10 -7.82
C ASN A 37 -4.54 -16.43 -9.09
N PRO A 38 -5.29 -15.49 -9.68
CA PRO A 38 -4.89 -14.72 -10.86
C PRO A 38 -3.90 -13.61 -10.49
N LEU A 39 -2.85 -13.92 -9.71
CA LEU A 39 -1.80 -12.97 -9.36
C LEU A 39 -1.20 -12.41 -10.64
N VAL A 40 -1.23 -11.08 -10.76
CA VAL A 40 -1.10 -10.31 -12.00
C VAL A 40 -0.16 -10.95 -13.04
N VAL A 41 -0.79 -11.49 -14.10
CA VAL A 41 -0.24 -11.74 -15.45
C VAL A 41 -0.74 -10.67 -16.43
N ARG A 42 -1.27 -9.54 -15.92
CA ARG A 42 -1.73 -8.42 -16.75
C ARG A 42 -0.77 -7.25 -16.61
N PHE A 43 0.12 -7.11 -17.59
CA PHE A 43 0.88 -5.88 -17.77
C PHE A 43 -0.08 -4.72 -17.94
N VAL A 44 0.06 -3.75 -17.02
CA VAL A 44 -0.37 -2.35 -17.04
C VAL A 44 -1.43 -2.03 -18.09
N HIS A 45 -2.69 -1.93 -17.68
CA HIS A 45 -3.65 -1.08 -18.37
C HIS A 45 -3.89 0.15 -17.52
N ASP A 46 -3.81 1.31 -18.17
CA ASP A 46 -4.14 2.65 -17.69
C ASP A 46 -4.84 2.65 -16.33
N MET A 47 -4.07 2.89 -15.27
CA MET A 47 -4.67 3.30 -14.02
C MET A 47 -5.19 4.71 -14.25
N GLY A 48 -6.48 4.81 -14.61
CA GLY A 48 -7.21 6.06 -14.66
C GLY A 48 -7.07 6.74 -13.31
N TYR A 49 -6.21 7.75 -13.25
CA TYR A 49 -6.14 8.63 -12.09
C TYR A 49 -7.10 9.79 -12.35
N ASP A 50 -8.30 9.66 -11.80
CA ASP A 50 -9.24 10.77 -11.80
C ASP A 50 -8.72 11.87 -10.87
N PRO A 51 -8.86 13.15 -11.26
CA PRO A 51 -8.42 14.25 -10.42
C PRO A 51 -9.26 14.30 -9.13
N PRO A 52 -8.65 14.58 -7.97
CA PRO A 52 -9.36 14.72 -6.71
C PRO A 52 -10.37 15.86 -6.76
N SER A 53 -11.47 15.70 -6.02
CA SER A 53 -12.45 16.77 -5.83
C SER A 53 -11.83 18.00 -5.17
N LEU A 54 -12.49 19.16 -5.30
CA LEU A 54 -12.05 20.37 -4.60
C LEU A 54 -12.01 20.17 -3.08
N LEU A 55 -12.96 19.41 -2.53
CA LEU A 55 -12.98 19.04 -1.11
C LEU A 55 -11.70 18.30 -0.71
N GLU A 56 -11.30 17.29 -1.49
CA GLU A 56 -10.09 16.54 -1.21
C GLU A 56 -8.82 17.39 -1.39
N LEU A 57 -8.78 18.26 -2.41
CA LEU A 57 -7.67 19.19 -2.62
C LEU A 57 -7.51 20.15 -1.43
N SER A 58 -8.61 20.72 -0.92
CA SER A 58 -8.61 21.57 0.27
C SER A 58 -8.16 20.79 1.50
N ALA A 59 -8.65 19.56 1.69
CA ALA A 59 -8.25 18.71 2.82
C ALA A 59 -6.77 18.32 2.78
N ARG A 60 -6.24 18.00 1.59
CA ARG A 60 -4.80 17.77 1.37
C ARG A 60 -3.99 19.02 1.71
N ALA A 61 -4.44 20.21 1.32
CA ALA A 61 -3.75 21.45 1.66
C ALA A 61 -3.67 21.64 3.19
N VAL A 62 -4.79 21.51 3.91
CA VAL A 62 -4.84 21.59 5.38
C VAL A 62 -3.85 20.61 6.01
N LYS A 63 -3.83 19.35 5.55
CA LYS A 63 -2.94 18.32 6.10
C LYS A 63 -1.47 18.51 5.75
N ASN A 64 -1.15 18.79 4.49
CA ASN A 64 0.22 18.93 4.03
C ASN A 64 0.89 20.18 4.58
N HIS A 65 0.14 21.26 4.82
CA HIS A 65 0.65 22.48 5.45
C HIS A 65 0.59 22.44 6.99
N GLY A 66 0.08 21.37 7.58
CA GLY A 66 -0.06 21.26 9.04
C GLY A 66 -0.95 22.34 9.63
N THR A 67 -1.97 22.80 8.89
CA THR A 67 -2.88 23.84 9.37
C THR A 67 -3.64 23.35 10.60
N PRO A 68 -3.59 24.07 11.74
CA PRO A 68 -4.26 23.64 12.95
C PRO A 68 -5.78 23.74 12.80
N TYR A 69 -6.48 22.73 13.30
CA TYR A 69 -7.93 22.71 13.44
C TYR A 69 -8.30 21.83 14.65
N GLY A 70 -9.34 22.22 15.37
CA GLY A 70 -9.80 21.59 16.59
C GLY A 70 -11.28 21.20 16.55
N LYS A 71 -11.74 20.58 17.63
CA LYS A 71 -13.16 20.28 17.81
C LYS A 71 -13.93 21.60 18.01
N GLY A 72 -14.89 21.87 17.13
CA GLY A 72 -15.71 23.09 17.16
C GLY A 72 -15.33 24.14 16.11
N ASP A 73 -14.12 24.08 15.54
CA ASP A 73 -13.69 24.98 14.45
C ASP A 73 -14.36 24.62 13.13
N LEU A 74 -14.69 23.32 12.98
CA LEU A 74 -15.25 22.74 11.78
C LEU A 74 -16.49 21.92 12.13
N PRO A 75 -17.46 21.83 11.19
CA PRO A 75 -18.50 20.80 11.24
C PRO A 75 -17.90 19.41 11.46
N TRP A 76 -18.59 18.58 12.24
CA TRP A 76 -18.11 17.23 12.60
C TRP A 76 -17.72 16.38 11.38
N THR A 77 -18.50 16.47 10.30
CA THR A 77 -18.25 15.74 9.05
C THR A 77 -16.91 16.12 8.41
N LEU A 78 -16.54 17.39 8.41
CA LEU A 78 -15.26 17.86 7.88
C LEU A 78 -14.11 17.49 8.82
N PHE A 79 -14.34 17.51 10.13
CA PHE A 79 -13.35 17.06 11.11
C PHE A 79 -13.03 15.56 10.94
N GLU A 80 -14.05 14.72 10.79
CA GLU A 80 -13.88 13.29 10.49
C GLU A 80 -13.20 13.06 9.15
N TYR A 81 -13.61 13.78 8.11
CA TYR A 81 -13.00 13.68 6.79
C TYR A 81 -11.51 14.00 6.86
N LEU A 82 -11.11 15.12 7.47
CA LEU A 82 -9.70 15.44 7.66
C LEU A 82 -8.96 14.33 8.43
N ASN A 83 -9.57 13.71 9.44
CA ASN A 83 -8.94 12.65 10.21
C ASN A 83 -8.81 11.30 9.48
N SER A 84 -9.49 11.11 8.34
CA SER A 84 -9.33 9.90 7.52
C SER A 84 -8.09 9.92 6.61
N ALA A 85 -7.33 11.03 6.61
CA ALA A 85 -6.13 11.21 5.78
C ALA A 85 -5.13 10.05 5.93
N GLN A 86 -4.69 9.51 4.79
CA GLN A 86 -3.69 8.45 4.71
C GLN A 86 -2.37 8.98 4.17
N LYS A 87 -1.25 8.55 4.73
CA LYS A 87 0.08 8.99 4.30
C LYS A 87 0.49 8.30 3.00
N CYS A 88 1.06 9.07 2.07
CA CYS A 88 1.71 8.53 0.89
C CYS A 88 2.83 7.56 1.29
N VAL A 89 2.94 6.42 0.60
CA VAL A 89 3.99 5.44 0.90
C VAL A 89 5.36 5.81 0.30
N ASN A 90 5.43 6.83 -0.56
CA ASN A 90 6.68 7.32 -1.12
C ASN A 90 7.49 8.04 -0.03
N PRO A 91 8.70 7.56 0.34
CA PRO A 91 9.52 8.18 1.38
C PRO A 91 9.95 9.62 1.10
N GLN A 92 9.97 10.03 -0.16
CA GLN A 92 10.29 11.40 -0.58
C GLN A 92 9.06 12.33 -0.59
N CYS A 93 7.90 11.82 -0.19
CA CYS A 93 6.65 12.56 -0.18
C CYS A 93 6.08 12.58 1.24
N GLU A 94 5.88 13.77 1.77
CA GLU A 94 5.19 13.97 3.06
C GLU A 94 3.68 14.18 2.88
N GLY A 95 3.19 14.03 1.65
CA GLY A 95 1.80 14.27 1.31
C GLY A 95 0.85 13.19 1.81
N VAL A 96 -0.42 13.55 1.89
CA VAL A 96 -1.53 12.63 2.18
C VAL A 96 -2.47 12.43 1.00
N TYR A 97 -3.30 11.39 1.08
CA TYR A 97 -4.43 11.14 0.19
C TYR A 97 -5.66 10.74 1.01
N PHE A 98 -6.83 10.81 0.38
CA PHE A 98 -8.10 10.39 0.98
C PHE A 98 -8.72 9.31 0.08
N ASP A 99 -9.82 9.62 -0.59
CA ASP A 99 -10.50 8.68 -1.48
C ASP A 99 -9.70 8.52 -2.77
N THR A 100 -9.24 9.64 -3.35
CA THR A 100 -8.47 9.66 -4.59
C THR A 100 -7.02 9.27 -4.32
N ARG A 101 -6.53 8.22 -4.98
CA ARG A 101 -5.16 7.73 -4.80
C ARG A 101 -4.66 7.03 -6.05
N VAL A 102 -3.35 6.98 -6.20
CA VAL A 102 -2.71 6.20 -7.25
C VAL A 102 -2.40 4.83 -6.71
N GLU A 103 -2.94 3.83 -7.37
CA GLU A 103 -2.56 2.43 -7.15
C GLU A 103 -1.16 2.20 -7.74
N HIS A 104 -0.32 1.46 -7.04
CA HIS A 104 1.02 1.16 -7.50
C HIS A 104 1.40 -0.25 -7.11
N ILE A 105 1.75 -1.09 -8.09
CA ILE A 105 2.13 -2.46 -7.83
C ILE A 105 3.65 -2.53 -7.62
N ARG A 106 4.06 -2.90 -6.41
CA ARG A 106 5.46 -3.15 -6.04
C ARG A 106 5.72 -4.65 -5.97
N PHE A 107 6.67 -5.13 -6.76
CA PHE A 107 7.09 -6.54 -6.75
C PHE A 107 8.18 -6.79 -5.71
N VAL A 108 7.85 -7.57 -4.67
CA VAL A 108 8.74 -7.88 -3.54
C VAL A 108 9.12 -9.36 -3.57
N ASP A 109 10.41 -9.65 -3.38
CA ASP A 109 10.91 -11.02 -3.18
C ASP A 109 10.87 -11.39 -1.69
N PHE A 110 10.25 -12.52 -1.37
CA PHE A 110 10.14 -13.04 -0.01
C PHE A 110 10.93 -14.34 0.24
N CYS A 111 11.35 -15.03 -0.81
CA CYS A 111 11.88 -16.40 -0.71
C CYS A 111 13.10 -16.68 -1.61
N GLY A 112 13.54 -15.71 -2.41
CA GLY A 112 14.63 -15.85 -3.38
C GLY A 112 14.22 -16.48 -4.72
N LYS A 113 12.96 -16.90 -4.86
CA LYS A 113 12.46 -17.63 -6.04
C LYS A 113 11.37 -16.89 -6.82
N TYR A 114 10.52 -16.15 -6.12
CA TYR A 114 9.35 -15.52 -6.71
C TYR A 114 9.17 -14.11 -6.19
N ARG A 115 8.76 -13.19 -7.09
CA ARG A 115 8.37 -11.83 -6.73
C ARG A 115 6.85 -11.75 -6.66
N ILE A 116 6.33 -11.35 -5.50
CA ILE A 116 4.89 -11.22 -5.25
C ILE A 116 4.47 -9.76 -5.49
N PRO A 117 3.37 -9.51 -6.23
CA PRO A 117 2.85 -8.16 -6.45
C PRO A 117 2.12 -7.64 -5.21
N LEU A 118 2.63 -6.56 -4.62
CA LEU A 118 2.00 -5.85 -3.52
C LEU A 118 1.36 -4.54 -4.01
N LEU A 119 0.09 -4.31 -3.68
CA LEU A 119 -0.66 -3.11 -4.04
C LEU A 119 -0.43 -1.98 -3.03
N GLN A 120 0.22 -0.91 -3.45
CA GLN A 120 0.46 0.27 -2.63
C GLN A 120 -0.34 1.46 -3.13
N TYR A 121 -0.54 2.45 -2.25
CA TYR A 121 -1.28 3.66 -2.58
C TYR A 121 -0.40 4.91 -2.41
N LEU A 122 -0.44 5.77 -3.42
CA LEU A 122 0.31 7.02 -3.50
C LEU A 122 -0.65 8.20 -3.61
N CYS A 123 -0.20 9.39 -3.19
CA CYS A 123 -1.03 10.59 -3.24
C CYS A 123 -1.13 11.22 -4.65
N SER A 124 -0.23 10.88 -5.58
CA SER A 124 -0.16 11.48 -6.91
C SER A 124 0.60 10.57 -7.89
N PRO A 125 0.32 10.65 -9.21
CA PRO A 125 1.09 9.92 -10.22
C PRO A 125 2.58 10.25 -10.21
N LYS A 126 2.96 11.46 -9.80
CA LYS A 126 4.36 11.89 -9.67
C LYS A 126 5.11 11.14 -8.57
N CYS A 127 4.41 10.52 -7.63
CA CYS A 127 5.03 9.74 -6.56
C CYS A 127 5.39 8.30 -7.00
N THR A 128 5.12 7.94 -8.26
CA THR A 128 5.50 6.63 -8.81
C THR A 128 6.97 6.54 -9.20
N SER A 129 7.64 7.68 -9.41
CA SER A 129 9.08 7.73 -9.68
C SER A 129 9.83 7.20 -8.48
N SER A 130 10.35 5.98 -8.62
CA SER A 130 11.12 5.30 -7.58
C SER A 130 12.29 6.19 -7.13
N PRO A 131 12.61 6.20 -5.83
CA PRO A 131 13.90 6.72 -5.39
C PRO A 131 14.98 5.87 -6.05
N SER A 132 15.90 6.51 -6.75
CA SER A 132 17.20 5.96 -7.18
C SER A 132 18.09 5.64 -5.97
N GLY A 133 17.57 4.96 -4.93
CA GLY A 133 18.28 4.87 -3.65
C GLY A 133 17.57 4.21 -2.47
N CYS A 134 16.59 3.33 -2.65
CA CYS A 134 16.16 2.44 -1.55
C CYS A 134 16.52 0.97 -1.81
N ASN A 135 17.82 0.73 -2.02
CA ASN A 135 18.47 -0.56 -1.84
C ASN A 135 18.54 -1.03 -0.37
N ASN A 136 17.79 -0.42 0.56
CA ASN A 136 17.92 -0.71 2.00
C ASN A 136 16.56 -0.98 2.67
N MET A 137 15.78 -1.91 2.13
CA MET A 137 15.15 -2.89 3.00
C MET A 137 15.84 -4.23 2.78
N SER A 138 17.04 -4.27 3.35
CA SER A 138 17.78 -5.45 3.77
C SER A 138 17.66 -6.67 2.88
N ALA A 139 18.78 -6.98 2.24
CA ALA A 139 19.27 -8.34 2.14
C ALA A 139 19.21 -9.04 3.52
N HIS A 140 18.03 -9.54 3.88
CA HIS A 140 17.84 -10.52 4.94
C HIS A 140 17.25 -11.75 4.27
N ALA A 141 17.97 -12.86 4.44
CA ALA A 141 17.59 -14.24 4.17
C ALA A 141 16.10 -14.47 3.93
N SER A 142 15.78 -15.23 2.88
CA SER A 142 14.46 -15.81 2.58
C SER A 142 13.57 -15.95 3.83
N ARG A 143 12.70 -14.95 4.06
CA ARG A 143 11.88 -14.88 5.29
C ARG A 143 10.78 -15.94 5.26
N LEU A 144 10.17 -16.13 4.08
CA LEU A 144 9.24 -17.22 3.84
C LEU A 144 10.01 -18.48 3.46
N LYS A 145 9.82 -19.53 4.25
CA LYS A 145 10.41 -20.86 3.99
C LYS A 145 9.69 -21.55 2.84
N LYS A 146 8.39 -21.28 2.68
CA LYS A 146 7.55 -21.92 1.66
C LYS A 146 6.55 -20.92 1.09
N VAL A 147 6.68 -20.68 -0.22
CA VAL A 147 5.70 -19.93 -1.01
C VAL A 147 5.19 -20.84 -2.11
N LEU A 148 3.89 -21.08 -2.12
CA LEU A 148 3.23 -21.91 -3.14
C LEU A 148 2.52 -21.00 -4.14
N LEU A 149 3.04 -20.98 -5.36
CA LEU A 149 2.45 -20.37 -6.56
C LEU A 149 2.27 -21.50 -7.58
N GLY A 150 1.15 -21.52 -8.31
CA GLY A 150 0.70 -22.68 -9.11
C GLY A 150 -0.56 -23.25 -8.50
#